data_AF-A0A9D1K5G0-F1
#
_entry.id   AF-A0A9D1K5G0-F1
#
_cell.length_a   1.000
_cell.length_b   1.000
_cell.length_c   1.000
_cell.angle_alpha   90.00
_cell.angle_beta   90.00
_cell.angle_gamma   90.00
#
_symmetry.space_group_name_H-M   'P 1'
#
loop_
_entity.id
_entity.type
_entity.pdbx_description
1 polymer ?
#
loop_
_entity_poly.entity_id
_entity_poly.type
_entity_poly.pdbx_seq_one_letter_code
_entity_poly.pdbx_strand_id
1 'polypeptide(L)'
;MADTMGLALCYPKLKKLYMQKYDWEVKQLDNVEYLFERFLRIQNTINTLQSELQDLKSVFKLYFEQGGQPIRSQTGETLVYNSKQSFGYDFHQIKDVLEEVGAFEKAVKLNTGFVDRLVGGHSLDEDKREIIKEARQELTETRNIQII
;
A
#
# COMPACT_ATOMS: atom_id res chain seq x y z
N MET A 1 7.14 -6.53 13.26
CA MET A 1 6.65 -6.74 14.64
C MET A 1 7.77 -6.89 15.66
N ALA A 2 8.83 -7.67 15.36
CA ALA A 2 9.97 -7.85 16.27
C ALA A 2 10.69 -6.53 16.64
N ASP A 3 10.83 -5.62 15.69
CA ASP A 3 11.54 -4.34 15.89
C ASP A 3 10.80 -3.40 16.88
N THR A 4 9.47 -3.26 16.74
CA THR A 4 8.67 -2.40 17.62
C THR A 4 8.56 -2.92 19.06
N MET A 5 8.44 -4.23 19.24
CA MET A 5 8.42 -4.86 20.56
C MET A 5 9.79 -4.77 21.23
N GLY A 6 10.87 -5.05 20.49
CA GLY A 6 12.25 -4.91 20.97
C GLY A 6 12.54 -3.49 21.44
N LEU A 7 12.20 -2.48 20.63
CA LEU A 7 12.38 -1.08 20.97
C LEU A 7 11.53 -0.65 22.19
N ALA A 8 10.28 -1.10 22.28
CA ALA A 8 9.41 -0.76 23.42
C ALA A 8 9.92 -1.37 24.73
N LEU A 9 10.46 -2.59 24.71
CA LEU A 9 10.94 -3.29 25.91
C LEU A 9 12.24 -2.72 26.48
N CYS A 10 13.06 -2.05 25.65
CA CYS A 10 14.31 -1.42 26.07
C CYS A 10 14.12 -0.14 26.90
N TYR A 11 12.97 0.55 26.78
CA TYR A 11 12.70 1.80 27.50
C TYR A 11 11.55 1.64 28.51
N PRO A 12 11.75 1.90 29.82
CA PRO A 12 10.75 1.63 30.85
C PRO A 12 9.37 2.28 30.63
N LYS A 13 9.33 3.53 30.13
CA LYS A 13 8.07 4.24 29.84
C LYS A 13 7.33 3.63 28.64
N LEU A 14 8.06 3.28 27.57
CA LEU A 14 7.48 2.66 26.38
C LEU A 14 7.01 1.23 26.68
N LYS A 15 7.77 0.48 27.48
CA LYS A 15 7.38 -0.86 27.96
C LYS A 15 6.05 -0.83 28.68
N LYS A 16 5.84 0.15 29.58
CA LYS A 16 4.57 0.31 30.30
C LYS A 16 3.40 0.56 29.35
N LEU A 17 3.56 1.48 28.39
CA LEU A 17 2.51 1.78 27.40
C LEU A 17 2.21 0.59 26.48
N TYR A 18 3.25 -0.13 26.06
CA TYR A 18 3.11 -1.33 25.24
C TYR A 18 2.32 -2.42 25.96
N MET A 19 2.67 -2.71 27.23
CA MET A 19 1.95 -3.70 28.03
C MET A 19 0.51 -3.27 28.32
N GLN A 20 0.27 -1.99 28.62
CA GLN A 20 -1.10 -1.47 28.79
C GLN A 20 -1.96 -1.65 27.53
N LYS A 21 -1.38 -1.39 26.35
CA LYS A 21 -2.06 -1.61 25.07
C LYS A 21 -2.34 -3.09 24.86
N TYR A 22 -1.35 -3.96 25.08
CA TYR A 22 -1.49 -5.40 24.92
C TYR A 22 -2.56 -5.98 25.88
N ASP A 23 -2.54 -5.58 27.15
CA ASP A 23 -3.54 -6.00 28.14
C ASP A 23 -4.96 -5.57 27.74
N TRP A 24 -5.10 -4.39 27.13
CA TRP A 24 -6.37 -3.95 26.56
C TRP A 24 -6.77 -4.82 25.36
N GLU A 25 -5.86 -5.11 24.43
CA GLU A 25 -6.11 -5.96 23.26
C GLU A 25 -6.54 -7.38 23.68
N VAL A 26 -5.91 -7.97 24.69
CA VAL A 26 -6.29 -9.28 25.24
C VAL A 26 -7.71 -9.26 25.80
N LYS A 27 -8.10 -8.20 26.52
CA LYS A 27 -9.48 -8.04 27.02
C LYS A 27 -10.52 -7.85 25.92
N GLN A 28 -10.11 -7.45 24.71
CA GLN A 28 -11.01 -7.35 23.57
C GLN A 28 -11.30 -8.71 22.91
N LEU A 29 -10.49 -9.75 23.18
CA LEU A 29 -10.63 -11.06 22.53
C LEU A 29 -12.00 -11.71 22.77
N ASP A 30 -12.59 -11.51 23.94
CA ASP A 30 -13.92 -12.03 24.27
C ASP A 30 -15.05 -11.38 23.44
N ASN A 31 -14.78 -10.25 22.78
CA ASN A 31 -15.75 -9.47 22.01
C ASN A 31 -15.41 -9.39 20.51
N VAL A 32 -14.59 -10.32 20.00
CA VAL A 32 -14.06 -10.25 18.62
C VAL A 32 -15.14 -10.21 17.55
N GLU A 33 -16.24 -10.94 17.71
CA GLU A 33 -17.36 -10.91 16.76
C GLU A 33 -18.00 -9.52 16.67
N TYR A 34 -18.26 -8.88 17.82
CA TYR A 34 -18.76 -7.51 17.86
C TYR A 34 -17.77 -6.51 17.23
N LEU A 35 -16.47 -6.69 17.49
CA LEU A 35 -15.43 -5.85 16.90
C LEU A 35 -15.35 -6.01 15.39
N PHE A 36 -15.58 -7.21 14.86
CA PHE A 36 -15.66 -7.46 13.43
C PHE A 36 -16.86 -6.73 12.81
N GLU A 37 -18.05 -6.83 13.41
CA GLU A 37 -19.23 -6.06 12.97
C GLU A 37 -19.01 -4.54 13.03
N ARG A 38 -18.32 -4.06 14.06
CA ARG A 38 -17.92 -2.65 14.15
C ARG A 38 -16.92 -2.29 13.04
N PHE A 39 -15.97 -3.16 12.76
CA PHE A 39 -14.99 -2.96 11.69
C PHE A 39 -15.66 -2.87 10.32
N LEU A 40 -16.60 -3.77 10.01
CA LEU A 40 -17.37 -3.74 8.75
C LEU A 40 -18.19 -2.46 8.61
N ARG A 41 -18.84 -2.00 9.69
CA ARG A 41 -19.56 -0.72 9.68
C ARG A 41 -18.63 0.45 9.35
N ILE A 42 -17.45 0.51 9.98
CA ILE A 42 -16.47 1.58 9.72
C ILE A 42 -15.97 1.50 8.28
N GLN A 43 -15.66 0.31 7.76
CA GLN A 43 -15.25 0.14 6.37
C GLN A 43 -16.32 0.64 5.40
N ASN A 44 -17.59 0.30 5.64
CA ASN A 44 -18.68 0.78 4.81
C ASN A 44 -18.79 2.32 4.83
N THR A 45 -18.70 2.93 6.02
CA THR A 45 -18.67 4.40 6.14
C THR A 45 -17.50 5.03 5.39
N ILE A 46 -16.29 4.44 5.48
CA ILE A 46 -15.12 4.92 4.74
C ILE A 46 -15.39 4.86 3.24
N ASN A 47 -15.97 3.77 2.74
CA ASN A 47 -16.28 3.63 1.31
C ASN A 47 -17.27 4.71 0.84
N THR A 48 -18.32 5.00 1.62
CA THR A 48 -19.27 6.08 1.30
C THR A 48 -18.59 7.46 1.30
N LEU A 49 -17.75 7.75 2.29
CA LEU A 49 -17.02 9.02 2.34
C LEU A 49 -16.02 9.14 1.19
N GLN A 50 -15.39 8.03 0.78
CA GLN A 50 -14.50 8.00 -0.38
C GLN A 50 -15.26 8.26 -1.69
N SER A 51 -16.48 7.72 -1.85
CA SER A 51 -17.30 8.03 -3.02
C SER A 51 -17.71 9.50 -3.05
N GLU A 52 -18.16 10.06 -1.93
CA GLU A 52 -18.51 11.49 -1.85
C GLU A 52 -17.31 12.39 -2.17
N LEU A 53 -16.13 12.05 -1.63
CA LEU A 53 -14.90 12.78 -1.93
C LEU A 53 -14.55 12.72 -3.43
N GLN A 54 -14.81 11.59 -4.08
CA GLN A 54 -14.55 11.42 -5.51
C GLN A 54 -15.54 12.22 -6.38
N ASP A 55 -16.80 12.30 -5.97
CA ASP A 55 -17.79 13.15 -6.62
C ASP A 55 -17.41 14.63 -6.52
N LEU A 56 -17.01 15.09 -5.32
CA LEU A 56 -16.51 16.46 -5.12
C LEU A 56 -15.29 16.78 -5.98
N LYS A 57 -14.31 15.86 -6.05
CA LYS A 57 -13.15 16.01 -6.95
C LYS A 57 -13.56 16.16 -8.40
N SER A 58 -14.58 15.43 -8.84
CA SER A 58 -15.10 15.50 -10.21
C SER A 58 -15.75 16.86 -10.49
N VAL A 59 -16.52 17.38 -9.54
CA VAL A 59 -17.09 18.73 -9.62
C VAL A 59 -16.00 19.80 -9.66
N PHE A 60 -14.97 19.69 -8.80
CA PHE A 60 -13.86 20.64 -8.82
C PHE A 60 -13.09 20.59 -10.13
N LYS A 61 -12.91 19.41 -10.72
CA LYS A 61 -12.29 19.27 -12.04
C LYS A 61 -13.09 20.01 -13.11
N LEU A 62 -14.42 19.82 -13.16
CA LEU A 62 -15.31 20.55 -14.07
C LEU A 62 -15.23 22.07 -13.86
N TYR A 63 -15.20 22.53 -12.62
CA TYR A 63 -15.04 23.96 -12.29
C TYR A 63 -13.78 24.56 -12.91
N PHE A 64 -12.64 23.88 -12.80
CA PHE A 64 -11.38 24.35 -13.39
C PHE A 64 -11.35 24.19 -14.92
N GLU A 65 -11.97 23.14 -15.48
CA GLU A 65 -12.13 22.97 -16.93
C GLU A 65 -12.96 24.10 -17.56
N GLN A 66 -13.91 24.67 -16.81
CA GLN A 66 -14.70 25.83 -17.23
C GLN A 66 -14.00 27.19 -17.00
N GLY A 67 -12.72 27.19 -16.61
CA GLY A 67 -11.93 28.42 -16.39
C GLY A 67 -11.99 28.98 -14.98
N GLY A 68 -12.39 28.17 -13.99
CA GLY A 68 -12.40 28.52 -12.57
C GLY A 68 -11.03 28.97 -12.04
N GLN A 69 -11.05 29.87 -11.05
CA GLN A 69 -9.85 30.41 -10.40
C GLN A 69 -9.55 29.65 -9.10
N PRO A 70 -8.29 29.64 -8.62
CA PRO A 70 -7.94 29.02 -7.35
C PRO A 70 -8.82 29.49 -6.18
N ILE A 71 -9.34 28.55 -5.40
CA ILE A 71 -10.23 28.84 -4.26
C ILE A 71 -9.43 28.75 -2.96
N ARG A 72 -9.55 29.75 -2.08
CA ARG A 72 -8.96 29.71 -0.73
C ARG A 72 -10.03 29.32 0.30
N SER A 73 -9.71 28.32 1.11
CA SER A 73 -10.45 27.93 2.31
C SER A 73 -10.33 28.99 3.40
N GLN A 74 -11.34 29.07 4.26
CA GLN A 74 -11.30 29.86 5.50
C GLN A 74 -10.19 29.40 6.47
N THR A 75 -9.75 28.13 6.34
CA THR A 75 -8.64 27.55 7.11
C THR A 75 -7.26 27.84 6.52
N GLY A 76 -7.18 28.51 5.37
CA GLY A 76 -5.94 28.91 4.71
C GLY A 76 -5.44 27.98 3.60
N GLU A 77 -6.07 26.81 3.42
CA GLU A 77 -5.75 25.89 2.32
C GLU A 77 -6.22 26.45 0.97
N THR A 78 -5.49 26.20 -0.11
CA THR A 78 -5.87 26.66 -1.46
C THR A 78 -6.07 25.49 -2.39
N LEU A 79 -7.24 25.42 -3.02
CA LEU A 79 -7.55 24.47 -4.07
C LEU A 79 -6.99 25.01 -5.40
N VAL A 80 -6.07 24.25 -6.00
CA VAL A 80 -5.44 24.55 -7.29
C VAL A 80 -5.55 23.36 -8.22
N TYR A 81 -5.71 23.63 -9.52
CA TYR A 81 -5.69 22.59 -10.55
C TYR A 81 -4.32 22.53 -11.21
N ASN A 82 -3.65 21.38 -11.10
CA ASN A 82 -2.35 21.16 -11.71
C ASN A 82 -2.45 20.06 -12.75
N SER A 83 -2.27 20.43 -14.02
CA SER A 83 -2.22 19.48 -15.13
C SER A 83 -0.76 19.24 -15.48
N LYS A 84 -0.26 18.04 -15.17
CA LYS A 84 1.02 17.55 -15.69
C LYS A 84 0.71 16.42 -16.66
N GLN A 85 1.25 16.52 -17.88
CA GLN A 85 1.25 15.40 -18.80
C GLN A 85 2.14 14.30 -18.23
N SER A 86 1.61 13.09 -18.15
CA SER A 86 2.38 11.89 -17.83
C SER A 86 2.65 11.14 -19.12
N PHE A 87 3.87 10.65 -19.28
CA PHE A 87 4.26 9.83 -20.42
C PHE A 87 4.31 8.36 -19.98
N GLY A 88 3.65 7.49 -20.75
CA GLY A 88 3.88 6.06 -20.69
C GLY A 88 5.09 5.71 -21.55
N TYR A 89 6.00 4.89 -21.03
CA TYR A 89 7.14 4.39 -21.80
C TYR A 89 6.93 2.91 -22.13
N ASP A 90 7.28 2.50 -23.34
CA ASP A 90 7.31 1.08 -23.70
C ASP A 90 8.55 0.43 -23.10
N PHE A 91 8.33 -0.49 -22.15
CA PHE A 91 9.39 -1.18 -21.44
C PHE A 91 10.36 -1.91 -22.37
N HIS A 92 9.87 -2.51 -23.46
CA HIS A 92 10.73 -3.29 -24.37
C HIS A 92 11.72 -2.39 -25.12
N GLN A 93 11.32 -1.16 -25.44
CA GLN A 93 12.16 -0.22 -26.17
C GLN A 93 13.20 0.46 -25.27
N ILE A 94 12.89 0.63 -23.98
CA ILE A 94 13.79 1.31 -23.04
C ILE A 94 14.67 0.34 -22.25
N LYS A 95 14.40 -0.97 -22.27
CA LYS A 95 15.11 -1.96 -21.45
C LYS A 95 16.62 -1.89 -21.66
N ASP A 96 17.08 -2.00 -22.90
CA ASP A 96 18.50 -2.02 -23.23
C ASP A 96 19.17 -0.69 -22.84
N VAL A 97 18.48 0.43 -23.09
CA VAL A 97 18.93 1.78 -22.69
C VAL A 97 19.03 1.92 -21.16
N LEU A 98 18.09 1.35 -20.41
CA LEU A 98 18.11 1.36 -18.95
C LEU A 98 19.24 0.49 -18.38
N GLU A 99 19.55 -0.64 -19.03
CA GLU A 99 20.68 -1.49 -18.68
C GLU A 99 22.01 -0.79 -18.99
N GLU A 100 22.16 -0.16 -20.15
CA GLU A 100 23.38 0.59 -20.54
C GLU A 100 23.70 1.75 -19.60
N VAL A 101 22.68 2.49 -19.16
CA VAL A 101 22.84 3.64 -18.25
C VAL A 101 22.96 3.20 -16.77
N GLY A 102 22.84 1.90 -16.48
CA GLY A 102 22.87 1.36 -15.12
C GLY A 102 21.68 1.83 -14.26
N ALA A 103 20.58 2.24 -14.91
CA ALA A 103 19.37 2.73 -14.27
C ALA A 103 18.30 1.63 -14.12
N PHE A 104 18.54 0.43 -14.66
CA PHE A 104 17.61 -0.68 -14.66
C PHE A 104 17.06 -1.02 -13.26
N GLU A 105 17.93 -1.19 -12.27
CA GLU A 105 17.51 -1.53 -10.90
C GLU A 105 16.70 -0.42 -10.21
N LYS A 106 16.86 0.84 -10.63
CA LYS A 106 16.09 1.98 -10.11
C LYS A 106 14.75 2.14 -10.83
N ALA A 107 14.70 1.80 -12.11
CA ALA A 107 13.52 1.92 -12.95
C ALA A 107 12.56 0.73 -12.83
N VAL A 108 13.10 -0.45 -12.48
CA VAL A 108 12.34 -1.70 -12.44
C VAL A 108 12.19 -2.19 -11.01
N LYS A 109 10.94 -2.41 -10.60
CA LYS A 109 10.61 -3.10 -9.35
C LYS A 109 10.17 -4.52 -9.67
N LEU A 110 10.90 -5.50 -9.14
CA LEU A 110 10.54 -6.91 -9.29
C LEU A 110 9.18 -7.17 -8.62
N ASN A 111 8.23 -7.73 -9.38
CA ASN A 111 6.95 -8.17 -8.85
C ASN A 111 7.09 -9.59 -8.30
N THR A 112 7.53 -9.71 -7.05
CA THR A 112 7.74 -10.99 -6.38
C THR A 112 6.50 -11.89 -6.39
N GLY A 113 5.31 -11.32 -6.18
CA GLY A 113 4.05 -12.09 -6.20
C GLY A 113 3.66 -12.62 -7.59
N PHE A 114 4.10 -11.98 -8.67
CA PHE A 114 3.98 -12.56 -10.01
C PHE A 114 5.01 -13.68 -10.22
N VAL A 115 6.26 -13.46 -9.81
CA VAL A 115 7.33 -14.46 -9.92
C VAL A 115 6.98 -15.73 -9.14
N ASP A 116 6.44 -15.62 -7.94
CA ASP A 116 6.03 -16.78 -7.14
C ASP A 116 4.88 -17.56 -7.78
N ARG A 117 3.90 -16.87 -8.38
CA ARG A 117 2.83 -17.53 -9.15
C ARG A 117 3.37 -18.22 -10.40
N LEU A 118 4.36 -17.61 -11.07
CA LEU A 118 5.00 -18.17 -12.25
C LEU A 118 5.75 -19.47 -11.89
N VAL A 119 6.51 -19.46 -10.79
CA VAL A 119 7.18 -20.66 -10.25
C VAL A 119 6.17 -21.72 -9.81
N GLY A 120 5.06 -21.32 -9.20
CA GLY A 120 4.00 -22.23 -8.74
C GLY A 120 3.12 -22.81 -9.85
N GLY A 121 3.07 -22.18 -11.02
CA GLY A 121 2.29 -22.63 -12.19
C GLY A 121 3.02 -23.68 -13.04
N HIS A 122 2.33 -24.25 -14.03
CA HIS A 122 2.86 -25.29 -14.94
C HIS A 122 3.51 -24.74 -16.21
N SER A 123 3.70 -23.43 -16.34
CA SER A 123 4.14 -22.77 -17.58
C SER A 123 5.66 -22.64 -17.74
N LEU A 124 6.44 -23.12 -16.78
CA LEU A 124 7.91 -23.11 -16.82
C LEU A 124 8.46 -24.53 -16.91
N ASP A 125 9.52 -24.69 -17.70
CA ASP A 125 10.37 -25.89 -17.67
C ASP A 125 11.00 -26.04 -16.27
N GLU A 126 11.18 -27.28 -15.83
CA GLU A 126 11.66 -27.56 -14.46
C GLU A 126 13.03 -26.92 -14.19
N ASP A 127 13.94 -26.92 -15.18
CA ASP A 127 15.27 -26.30 -15.07
C ASP A 127 15.17 -24.78 -14.79
N LYS A 128 14.27 -24.07 -15.48
CA LYS A 128 14.07 -22.62 -15.29
C LYS A 128 13.40 -22.32 -13.96
N ARG A 129 12.53 -23.24 -13.51
CA ARG A 129 11.86 -23.15 -12.22
C ARG A 129 12.85 -23.32 -11.07
N GLU A 130 13.82 -24.22 -11.18
CA GLU A 130 14.85 -24.42 -10.16
C GLU A 130 15.74 -23.18 -10.02
N ILE A 131 16.21 -22.58 -11.12
CA ILE A 131 17.02 -21.34 -11.08
C ILE A 131 16.31 -20.22 -10.33
N ILE A 132 15.00 -20.03 -10.56
CA ILE A 132 14.24 -18.98 -9.88
C ILE A 132 14.04 -19.32 -8.38
N LYS A 133 13.87 -20.60 -8.03
CA LYS A 133 13.76 -21.03 -6.63
C LYS A 133 15.08 -20.83 -5.87
N GLU A 134 16.22 -21.12 -6.49
CA GLU A 134 17.55 -20.92 -5.90
C GLU A 134 17.87 -19.44 -5.66
N ALA A 135 17.35 -18.55 -6.50
CA ALA A 135 17.50 -17.10 -6.34
C ALA A 135 16.64 -16.50 -5.20
N ARG A 136 15.83 -17.31 -4.50
CA ARG A 136 15.02 -16.83 -3.37
C ARG A 136 15.91 -16.48 -2.18
N GLN A 137 15.85 -15.22 -1.77
CA GLN A 137 16.37 -14.78 -0.48
C GLN A 137 15.23 -14.79 0.54
N GLU A 138 15.48 -15.29 1.75
CA GLU A 138 14.48 -15.28 2.82
C GLU A 138 13.99 -13.85 3.08
N LEU A 139 12.74 -13.59 2.71
CA LEU A 139 12.01 -12.40 3.08
C LEU A 139 10.89 -12.81 4.02
N THR A 140 10.83 -12.07 5.13
CA THR A 140 9.87 -12.15 6.24
C THR A 140 8.47 -12.64 5.86
N GLU A 141 7.96 -13.61 6.63
CA GLU A 141 6.58 -14.09 6.57
C GLU A 141 5.61 -12.90 6.75
N THR A 142 4.87 -12.57 5.70
CA THR A 142 3.85 -11.50 5.75
C THR A 142 2.50 -12.13 6.06
N ARG A 143 2.10 -12.08 7.34
CA ARG A 143 0.77 -12.51 7.79
C ARG A 143 -0.23 -11.39 7.51
N ASN A 144 -1.22 -11.68 6.67
CA ASN A 144 -2.27 -10.73 6.30
C ASN A 144 -3.62 -11.22 6.81
N ILE A 145 -4.45 -10.28 7.27
CA ILE A 145 -5.86 -10.51 7.56
C ILE A 145 -6.63 -10.20 6.27
N GLN A 146 -7.47 -11.12 5.81
CA GLN A 146 -8.32 -10.94 4.64
C GLN A 146 -9.78 -11.07 5.04
N ILE A 147 -10.64 -10.32 4.34
CA ILE A 147 -12.10 -10.43 4.41
C ILE A 147 -12.53 -10.93 3.04
N ILE A 148 -13.29 -12.02 3.01
CA ILE A 148 -13.76 -12.70 1.80
C ILE A 148 -15.24 -12.43 1.63
#